data_AF-A0A1W1HCK4-F1
#
_entry.id   AF-A0A1W1HCK4-F1
#
_cell.length_a   1.000
_cell.length_b   1.000
_cell.length_c   1.000
_cell.angle_alpha   90.00
_cell.angle_beta   90.00
_cell.angle_gamma   90.00
#
_symmetry.space_group_name_H-M   'P 1'
#
loop_
_entity.id
_entity.type
_entity.pdbx_description
1 polymer ?
#
loop_
_entity_poly.entity_id
_entity_poly.type
_entity_poly.pdbx_seq_one_letter_code
_entity_poly.pdbx_strand_id
1 'polypeptide(L)'
;MTLNEETVRKWLYRYKHHGFPGLEDKTRSDEGKFDIPKEVAEALFELRKEHPRWTTAQMIRHLAANGIWNGKKPSRSSFYRFVQSHNLNRDPHLETHAAVKPFAFDHFGQLWLADFMHGPKVWTGKKKKKSILHVVMDDSTRYIVPDA
;
A
#
# COMPACT_ATOMS: atom_id res chain seq x y z
N MET A 1 -22.03 20.49 -4.29
CA MET A 1 -22.40 19.17 -3.75
C MET A 1 -23.83 18.88 -4.18
N THR A 2 -24.02 18.02 -5.18
CA THR A 2 -25.36 17.66 -5.68
C THR A 2 -25.82 16.39 -4.98
N LEU A 3 -26.90 16.48 -4.22
CA LEU A 3 -27.52 15.32 -3.56
C LEU A 3 -28.51 14.68 -4.53
N ASN A 4 -28.43 13.35 -4.68
CA ASN A 4 -29.38 12.58 -5.47
C ASN A 4 -30.76 12.57 -4.78
N GLU A 5 -31.84 12.75 -5.55
CA GLU A 5 -33.24 12.67 -5.10
C GLU A 5 -33.52 11.41 -4.26
N GLU A 6 -32.94 10.28 -4.65
CA GLU A 6 -33.09 9.00 -3.93
C GLU A 6 -32.50 9.04 -2.52
N THR A 7 -31.41 9.79 -2.34
CA THR A 7 -30.78 9.99 -1.03
C THR A 7 -31.70 10.78 -0.11
N VAL A 8 -32.31 11.86 -0.61
CA VAL A 8 -33.26 12.68 0.15
C VAL A 8 -34.51 11.88 0.53
N ARG A 9 -35.06 11.09 -0.40
CA ARG A 9 -36.23 10.21 -0.15
C ARG A 9 -35.93 9.18 0.95
N LYS A 10 -34.75 8.57 0.93
CA LYS A 10 -34.30 7.60 1.95
C LYS A 10 -34.16 8.23 3.34
N TRP A 11 -33.62 9.45 3.41
CA TRP A 11 -33.51 10.20 4.67
C TRP A 11 -34.88 10.56 5.24
N LEU A 12 -35.80 11.07 4.40
CA LEU A 12 -37.16 11.38 4.83
C LEU A 12 -37.90 10.16 5.38
N TYR A 13 -37.76 9.00 4.72
CA TYR A 13 -38.34 7.74 5.20
C TYR A 13 -37.79 7.36 6.58
N ARG A 14 -36.46 7.37 6.76
CA ARG A 14 -35.81 7.08 8.04
C ARG A 14 -36.27 8.02 9.15
N TYR A 15 -36.37 9.31 8.86
CA TYR A 15 -36.85 10.32 9.80
C TYR A 15 -38.30 10.08 10.21
N LYS A 16 -39.19 9.78 9.26
CA LYS A 16 -40.61 9.50 9.56
C LYS A 16 -40.79 8.26 10.46
N HIS A 17 -39.95 7.25 10.31
CA HIS A 17 -40.08 6.00 11.06
C HIS A 17 -39.35 5.97 12.41
N HIS A 18 -38.26 6.72 12.55
CA HIS A 18 -37.36 6.61 13.71
C HIS A 18 -37.00 7.98 14.33
N GLY A 19 -37.62 9.05 13.86
CA GLY A 19 -37.30 10.42 14.28
C GLY A 19 -35.88 10.82 13.88
N PHE A 20 -35.36 11.83 14.58
CA PHE A 20 -33.99 12.33 14.38
C PHE A 20 -32.89 11.24 14.54
N PRO A 21 -32.96 10.31 15.53
CA PRO A 21 -32.00 9.21 15.63
C PRO A 21 -31.96 8.28 14.42
N GLY A 22 -33.05 8.23 13.63
CA GLY A 22 -33.10 7.46 12.38
C GLY A 22 -32.15 7.95 11.28
N LEU A 23 -31.70 9.20 11.38
CA LEU A 23 -30.78 9.83 10.42
C LEU A 23 -29.31 9.55 10.74
N GLU A 24 -29.01 9.00 11.93
CA GLU A 24 -27.64 8.61 12.29
C GLU A 24 -27.14 7.48 11.38
N ASP A 25 -25.83 7.45 11.17
CA ASP A 25 -25.19 6.37 10.43
C ASP A 25 -25.35 5.07 11.19
N LYS A 26 -26.22 4.19 10.66
CA LYS A 26 -26.37 2.85 11.20
C LYS A 26 -25.12 2.04 10.92
N THR A 27 -24.56 1.49 11.99
CA THR A 27 -23.55 0.45 11.91
C THR A 27 -24.09 -0.73 11.12
N ARG A 28 -23.24 -1.33 10.27
CA ARG A 28 -23.67 -2.45 9.43
C ARG A 28 -23.98 -3.67 10.31
N SER A 29 -25.06 -4.39 10.00
CA SER A 29 -25.49 -5.57 10.75
C SER A 29 -24.50 -6.75 10.67
N ASP A 30 -23.57 -6.73 9.73
CA ASP A 30 -22.51 -7.73 9.54
C ASP A 30 -21.15 -7.27 10.08
N GLU A 31 -21.09 -6.16 10.82
CA GLU A 31 -19.86 -5.73 11.48
C GLU A 31 -19.38 -6.80 12.47
N GLY A 32 -18.10 -7.16 12.37
CA GLY A 32 -17.48 -8.22 13.18
C GLY A 32 -17.79 -9.66 12.74
N LYS A 33 -18.69 -9.88 11.76
CA LYS A 33 -18.97 -11.22 11.21
C LYS A 33 -18.14 -11.47 9.96
N PHE A 34 -17.08 -12.26 10.12
CA PHE A 34 -16.23 -12.69 9.02
C PHE A 34 -16.48 -14.16 8.74
N ASP A 35 -16.96 -14.47 7.54
CA ASP A 35 -16.98 -15.84 7.05
C ASP A 35 -15.57 -16.19 6.56
N ILE A 36 -14.62 -16.32 7.48
CA ILE A 36 -13.25 -16.75 7.22
C ILE A 36 -12.99 -18.07 7.96
N PRO A 37 -12.63 -19.15 7.25
CA PRO A 37 -12.25 -20.41 7.88
C PRO A 37 -11.11 -20.23 8.87
N LYS A 38 -11.13 -20.99 9.97
CA LYS A 38 -10.14 -20.91 11.05
C LYS A 38 -8.71 -21.07 10.53
N GLU A 39 -8.46 -22.06 9.69
CA GLU A 39 -7.15 -22.32 9.07
C GLU A 39 -6.61 -21.10 8.29
N VAL A 40 -7.49 -20.43 7.55
CA VAL A 40 -7.15 -19.23 6.78
C VAL A 40 -6.85 -18.05 7.71
N ALA A 41 -7.62 -17.91 8.79
CA ALA A 41 -7.40 -16.87 9.79
C ALA A 41 -6.05 -17.05 10.50
N GLU A 42 -5.75 -18.26 10.96
CA GLU A 42 -4.48 -18.60 11.61
C GLU A 42 -3.29 -18.33 10.67
N ALA A 43 -3.40 -18.74 9.41
CA ALA A 43 -2.37 -18.45 8.41
C ALA A 43 -2.15 -16.94 8.20
N LEU A 44 -3.19 -16.10 8.26
CA LEU A 44 -3.03 -14.64 8.18
C LEU A 44 -2.26 -14.06 9.37
N PHE A 45 -2.49 -14.58 10.58
CA PHE A 45 -1.76 -14.15 11.77
C PHE A 45 -0.27 -14.51 11.67
N GLU A 46 0.04 -15.76 11.30
CA GLU A 46 1.43 -16.20 11.14
C GLU A 46 2.13 -15.42 10.02
N LEU A 47 1.48 -15.25 8.86
CA LEU A 47 2.06 -14.45 7.77
C LEU A 47 2.32 -12.99 8.17
N ARG A 48 1.46 -12.38 9.00
CA ARG A 48 1.69 -11.02 9.49
C ARG A 48 2.91 -10.95 10.43
N LYS A 49 3.09 -11.97 11.27
CA LYS A 49 4.22 -12.08 12.20
C LYS A 49 5.54 -12.33 11.46
N GLU A 50 5.55 -13.26 10.51
CA GLU A 50 6.72 -13.61 9.70
C GLU A 50 7.08 -12.52 8.69
N HIS A 51 6.07 -11.82 8.15
CA HIS A 51 6.25 -10.81 7.12
C HIS A 51 5.57 -9.49 7.48
N PRO A 52 6.10 -8.71 8.44
CA PRO A 52 5.44 -7.51 8.94
C PRO A 52 5.17 -6.44 7.88
N ARG A 53 5.98 -6.37 6.81
CA ARG A 53 5.82 -5.39 5.72
C ARG A 53 4.86 -5.83 4.61
N TRP A 54 4.46 -7.10 4.56
CA TRP A 54 3.63 -7.58 3.46
C TRP A 54 2.29 -6.86 3.43
N THR A 55 1.89 -6.48 2.23
CA THR A 55 0.55 -5.94 1.98
C THR A 55 -0.47 -7.04 2.16
N THR A 56 -1.70 -6.69 2.53
CA THR A 56 -2.83 -7.63 2.58
C THR A 56 -3.01 -8.37 1.26
N ALA A 57 -2.81 -7.68 0.12
CA ALA A 57 -2.84 -8.29 -1.19
C ALA A 57 -1.78 -9.38 -1.38
N GLN A 58 -0.58 -9.18 -0.81
CA GLN A 58 0.51 -10.14 -0.87
C GLN A 58 0.24 -11.37 0.01
N MET A 59 -0.26 -11.17 1.23
CA MET A 59 -0.69 -12.28 2.09
C MET A 59 -1.78 -13.12 1.41
N ILE A 60 -2.82 -12.47 0.83
CA ILE A 60 -3.89 -13.18 0.09
C ILE A 60 -3.32 -13.97 -1.10
N ARG A 61 -2.36 -13.40 -1.85
CA ARG A 61 -1.69 -14.12 -2.96
C ARG A 61 -0.91 -15.33 -2.45
N HIS A 62 -0.24 -15.20 -1.32
CA HIS A 62 0.50 -16.30 -0.70
C HIS A 62 -0.44 -17.43 -0.27
N LEU A 63 -1.57 -17.11 0.36
CA LEU A 63 -2.59 -18.10 0.73
C LEU A 63 -3.14 -18.85 -0.50
N ALA A 64 -3.37 -18.14 -1.62
CA ALA A 64 -3.79 -18.77 -2.86
C ALA A 64 -2.72 -19.71 -3.45
N ALA A 65 -1.47 -19.24 -3.49
CA ALA A 65 -0.35 -19.99 -4.07
C ALA A 65 -0.04 -21.29 -3.31
N ASN A 66 -0.26 -21.30 -1.99
CA ASN A 66 -0.03 -22.46 -1.13
C ASN A 66 -1.28 -23.33 -0.92
N GLY A 67 -2.37 -23.07 -1.63
CA GLY A 67 -3.61 -23.88 -1.54
C GLY A 67 -4.43 -23.69 -0.27
N ILE A 68 -3.99 -22.85 0.67
CA ILE A 68 -4.70 -22.53 1.92
C ILE A 68 -6.02 -21.78 1.62
N TRP A 69 -6.06 -21.02 0.52
CA TRP A 69 -7.26 -20.37 0.03
C TRP A 69 -7.55 -20.73 -1.43
N ASN A 70 -8.79 -21.15 -1.72
CA ASN A 70 -9.22 -21.61 -3.04
C ASN A 70 -9.41 -20.49 -4.09
N GLY A 71 -9.09 -19.23 -3.77
CA GLY A 71 -9.23 -18.10 -4.69
C GLY A 71 -10.66 -17.56 -4.87
N LYS A 72 -11.67 -18.21 -4.29
CA LYS A 72 -13.10 -17.87 -4.47
C LYS A 72 -13.78 -17.44 -3.17
N LYS A 73 -13.66 -18.26 -2.11
CA LYS A 73 -14.29 -18.05 -0.80
C LYS A 73 -13.26 -18.26 0.31
N PRO A 74 -13.10 -17.32 1.25
CA PRO A 74 -13.81 -16.04 1.39
C PRO A 74 -13.51 -15.06 0.25
N SER A 75 -14.36 -14.05 0.06
CA SER A 75 -14.10 -12.98 -0.92
C SER A 75 -12.89 -12.14 -0.50
N ARG A 76 -12.21 -11.50 -1.46
CA ARG A 76 -11.14 -10.54 -1.16
C ARG A 76 -11.60 -9.46 -0.17
N SER A 77 -12.80 -8.92 -0.33
CA SER A 77 -13.36 -7.92 0.60
C SER A 77 -13.48 -8.44 2.03
N SER A 78 -13.82 -9.73 2.21
CA SER A 78 -13.87 -10.36 3.54
C SER A 78 -12.49 -10.42 4.19
N PHE A 79 -11.45 -10.77 3.42
CA PHE A 79 -10.07 -10.69 3.89
C PHE A 79 -9.67 -9.29 4.33
N TYR A 80 -9.94 -8.26 3.52
CA TYR A 80 -9.59 -6.88 3.88
C TYR A 80 -10.30 -6.43 5.16
N ARG A 81 -11.60 -6.75 5.31
CA ARG A 81 -12.34 -6.41 6.54
C ARG A 81 -11.84 -7.18 7.76
N PHE A 82 -11.52 -8.46 7.60
CA PHE A 82 -10.94 -9.27 8.66
C PHE A 82 -9.58 -8.70 9.11
N VAL A 83 -8.72 -8.39 8.15
CA VAL A 83 -7.40 -7.77 8.42
C VAL A 83 -7.55 -6.44 9.15
N GLN A 84 -8.48 -5.60 8.72
CA GLN A 84 -8.75 -4.31 9.38
C GLN A 84 -9.24 -4.48 10.82
N SER A 85 -10.20 -5.38 11.05
CA SER A 85 -10.81 -5.59 12.37
C SER A 85 -9.89 -6.27 13.39
N HIS A 86 -8.91 -7.05 12.92
CA HIS A 86 -7.96 -7.77 13.78
C HIS A 86 -6.60 -7.07 13.87
N ASN A 87 -6.50 -5.80 13.44
CA ASN A 87 -5.25 -5.02 13.44
C ASN A 87 -4.09 -5.70 12.69
N LEU A 88 -4.40 -6.48 11.64
CA LEU A 88 -3.40 -7.16 10.80
C LEU A 88 -2.95 -6.30 9.62
N ASN A 89 -3.12 -4.98 9.68
CA ASN A 89 -2.57 -4.10 8.65
C ASN A 89 -1.05 -4.02 8.79
N ARG A 90 -0.37 -3.76 7.66
CA ARG A 90 1.07 -3.52 7.72
C ARG A 90 1.33 -2.22 8.47
N ASP A 91 2.36 -2.24 9.30
CA ASP A 91 2.95 -1.01 9.81
C ASP A 91 4.06 -0.56 8.84
N PRO A 92 3.86 0.53 8.08
CA PRO A 92 4.89 1.03 7.18
C PRO A 92 6.11 1.60 7.92
N HIS A 93 5.96 1.95 9.20
CA HIS A 93 7.00 2.55 10.03
C HIS A 93 7.83 1.53 10.80
N LEU A 94 7.48 0.24 10.72
CA LEU A 94 8.28 -0.80 11.36
C LEU A 94 9.69 -0.79 10.76
N GLU A 95 10.72 -0.53 11.55
CA GLU A 95 12.11 -0.70 11.11
C GLU A 95 12.48 -2.18 11.13
N THR A 96 12.34 -2.84 9.99
CA THR A 96 12.68 -4.27 9.82
C THR A 96 14.10 -4.49 9.33
N HIS A 97 14.78 -3.43 8.88
CA HIS A 97 16.14 -3.53 8.37
C HIS A 97 17.11 -3.20 9.48
N ALA A 98 18.19 -4.00 9.57
CA ALA A 98 19.35 -3.57 10.33
C ALA A 98 19.78 -2.20 9.80
N ALA A 99 20.05 -1.25 10.70
CA ALA A 99 20.50 0.08 10.33
C ALA A 99 21.71 -0.05 9.38
N VAL A 100 21.56 0.41 8.15
CA VAL A 100 22.65 0.42 7.18
C VAL A 100 23.59 1.55 7.59
N LYS A 101 24.85 1.20 7.88
CA LYS A 101 25.87 2.23 8.11
C LYS A 101 26.30 2.81 6.76
N PRO A 102 26.45 4.14 6.65
CA PRO A 102 27.05 4.72 5.45
C PRO A 102 28.45 4.12 5.28
N PHE A 103 28.79 3.74 4.05
CA PHE A 103 30.11 3.26 3.67
C PHE A 103 30.59 4.07 2.46
N ALA A 104 31.90 4.26 2.37
CA ALA A 104 32.57 4.76 1.18
C ALA A 104 33.94 4.11 1.07
N PHE A 105 34.48 4.01 -0.15
CA PHE A 105 35.88 3.63 -0.37
C PHE A 105 36.83 4.81 -0.09
N ASP A 106 38.09 4.51 0.20
CA ASP A 106 39.08 5.50 0.65
C ASP A 106 39.78 6.24 -0.51
N HIS A 107 39.72 5.71 -1.72
CA HIS A 107 40.44 6.22 -2.88
C HIS A 107 39.56 6.38 -4.11
N PHE A 108 39.91 7.39 -4.92
CA PHE A 108 39.28 7.67 -6.19
C PHE A 108 39.39 6.47 -7.14
N GLY A 109 38.30 6.17 -7.86
CA GLY A 109 38.29 5.11 -8.87
C GLY A 109 38.00 3.72 -8.31
N GLN A 110 37.77 3.57 -7.00
CA GLN A 110 37.43 2.27 -6.41
C GLN A 110 35.96 1.90 -6.60
N LEU A 111 35.07 2.88 -6.58
CA LEU A 111 33.64 2.70 -6.85
C LEU A 111 33.06 3.96 -7.50
N TRP A 112 32.42 3.77 -8.65
CA TRP A 112 31.61 4.79 -9.29
C TRP A 112 30.13 4.42 -9.17
N LEU A 113 29.34 5.36 -8.69
CA LEU A 113 27.90 5.27 -8.58
C LEU A 113 27.26 6.02 -9.73
N ALA A 114 26.27 5.42 -10.37
CA ALA A 114 25.47 6.06 -11.40
C ALA A 114 24.02 6.14 -10.95
N ASP A 115 23.38 7.30 -11.13
CA ASP A 115 21.97 7.47 -10.84
C ASP A 115 21.27 8.33 -11.89
N PHE A 116 19.95 8.13 -11.99
CA PHE A 116 19.07 8.82 -12.92
C PHE A 116 17.98 9.58 -12.15
N MET A 117 17.93 10.89 -12.35
CA MET A 117 16.85 11.70 -11.82
C MET A 117 15.87 12.07 -12.93
N HIS A 118 14.58 11.77 -12.71
CA HIS A 118 13.51 12.24 -13.58
C HIS A 118 13.28 13.74 -13.38
N GLY A 119 13.65 14.52 -14.40
CA GLY A 119 13.52 15.96 -14.39
C GLY A 119 12.18 16.47 -14.94
N PRO A 120 12.01 17.81 -14.95
CA PRO A 120 10.83 18.45 -15.50
C PRO A 120 10.69 18.22 -17.01
N LYS A 121 9.50 18.50 -17.55
CA LYS A 121 9.32 18.50 -19.01
C LYS A 121 9.87 19.81 -19.58
N VAL A 122 10.83 19.71 -20.48
CA VAL A 122 11.43 20.85 -21.20
C VAL A 122 10.86 20.96 -22.62
N TRP A 123 10.78 22.18 -23.14
CA TRP A 123 10.38 22.39 -24.52
C TRP A 123 11.54 22.08 -25.46
N THR A 124 11.31 21.22 -26.43
CA THR A 124 12.21 20.97 -27.56
C THR A 124 11.45 21.30 -28.85
N GLY A 125 11.64 22.52 -29.35
CA GLY A 125 10.79 23.08 -30.41
C GLY A 125 9.33 23.16 -29.97
N LYS A 126 8.41 22.65 -30.78
CA LYS A 126 6.94 22.67 -30.52
C LYS A 126 6.44 21.54 -29.61
N LYS A 127 7.31 20.69 -29.05
CA LYS A 127 6.92 19.55 -28.20
C LYS A 127 7.59 19.63 -26.83
N LYS A 128 6.84 19.28 -25.77
CA LYS A 128 7.41 19.05 -24.43
C LYS A 128 7.98 17.63 -24.35
N LYS A 129 9.24 17.49 -23.94
CA LYS A 129 9.90 16.19 -23.68
C LYS A 129 10.30 16.10 -22.20
N LYS A 130 10.25 14.91 -21.62
CA LYS A 130 10.74 14.65 -20.26
C LYS A 130 12.27 14.76 -20.26
N SER A 131 12.85 15.53 -19.35
CA SER A 131 14.30 15.47 -19.13
C SER A 131 14.62 14.36 -18.13
N ILE A 132 15.78 13.75 -18.32
CA ILE A 132 16.36 12.79 -17.38
C ILE A 132 17.80 13.26 -17.17
N LEU A 133 18.15 13.54 -15.93
CA LEU A 133 19.53 13.79 -15.54
C LEU A 133 20.18 12.43 -15.28
N HIS A 134 21.26 12.14 -15.98
CA HIS A 134 22.15 11.02 -15.72
C HIS A 134 23.44 11.56 -15.11
N VAL A 135 23.91 10.98 -14.02
CA VAL A 135 25.16 11.36 -13.37
C VAL A 135 25.91 10.11 -12.98
N VAL A 136 27.19 10.06 -13.33
CA VAL A 136 28.17 9.13 -12.74
C VAL A 136 29.05 9.91 -11.78
N MET A 137 29.24 9.39 -10.57
CA MET A 137 29.97 10.04 -9.49
C MET A 137 30.89 9.05 -8.79
N ASP A 138 32.11 9.48 -8.49
CA ASP A 138 33.03 8.73 -7.64
C ASP A 138 32.55 8.74 -6.17
N ASP A 139 32.54 7.57 -5.55
CA ASP A 139 32.06 7.43 -4.17
C ASP A 139 32.98 8.12 -3.15
N SER A 140 34.30 7.99 -3.29
CA SER A 140 35.23 8.54 -2.28
C SER A 140 35.29 10.07 -2.29
N THR A 141 35.31 10.67 -3.48
CA THR A 141 35.57 12.11 -3.68
C THR A 141 34.33 12.91 -4.04
N ARG A 142 33.21 12.25 -4.38
CA ARG A 142 32.02 12.87 -4.98
C ARG A 142 32.29 13.59 -6.31
N TYR A 143 33.41 13.28 -6.95
CA TYR A 143 33.76 13.83 -8.26
C TYR A 143 32.79 13.33 -9.33
N ILE A 144 32.22 14.25 -10.11
CA ILE A 144 31.37 13.90 -11.24
C ILE A 144 32.26 13.40 -12.37
N VAL A 145 32.12 12.13 -12.72
CA VAL A 145 32.88 11.52 -13.81
C VAL A 145 32.21 11.93 -15.12
N PRO A 146 32.90 12.66 -16.01
CA PRO A 146 32.33 13.01 -17.30
C PRO A 146 32.16 11.75 -18.16
N ASP A 147 30.99 11.61 -18.77
CA ASP A 147 30.76 10.60 -19.81
C ASP A 147 31.68 10.93 -21.01
N ALA A 148 32.44 9.94 -21.49
CA ALA A 148 33.34 10.06 -22.64
C ALA A 148 32.59 10.13 -23.98
#